data_AF-A0A6I1W283-F1
#
_entry.id   AF-A0A6I1W283-F1
#
_cell.length_a   1.000
_cell.length_b   1.000
_cell.length_c   1.000
_cell.angle_alpha   90.00
_cell.angle_beta   90.00
_cell.angle_gamma   90.00
#
_symmetry.space_group_name_H-M   'P 1'
#
loop_
_entity.id
_entity.type
_entity.pdbx_description
1 polymer ?
#
loop_
_entity_poly.entity_id
_entity_poly.type
_entity_poly.pdbx_seq_one_letter_code
_entity_poly.pdbx_strand_id
1 'polypeptide(L)'
;LAAAGLVSSDNRLAQAKFSHPYLEVTPQIIYRNGQSRPTTAADLVGKRITVLKGSSHAEQLAELKKQYPGIEYDESDAVEVVDLLRMV
;
A
#
# COMPACT_ATOMS: atom_id res chain seq x y z
N LEU A 1 7.13 -15.21 17.44
CA LEU A 1 5.73 -15.18 16.94
C LEU A 1 5.32 -13.71 16.84
N ALA A 2 4.66 -13.32 15.75
CA ALA A 2 4.24 -11.93 15.52
C ALA A 2 2.76 -11.89 15.12
N ALA A 3 2.02 -10.89 15.60
CA ALA A 3 0.60 -10.66 15.28
C ALA A 3 0.37 -9.16 15.11
N ALA A 4 0.33 -8.69 13.86
CA ALA A 4 0.30 -7.26 13.52
C ALA A 4 -0.49 -6.99 12.22
N GLY A 5 -1.49 -7.82 11.89
CA GLY A 5 -2.24 -7.67 10.63
C GLY A 5 -1.38 -7.87 9.38
N LEU A 6 -0.49 -8.87 9.40
CA LEU A 6 0.47 -9.10 8.33
C LEU A 6 -0.17 -9.77 7.11
N VAL A 7 0.05 -9.19 5.92
CA VAL A 7 -0.42 -9.75 4.64
C VAL A 7 0.69 -10.59 4.00
N SER A 8 0.41 -11.84 3.65
CA SER A 8 1.35 -12.70 2.92
C SER A 8 1.48 -12.27 1.46
N SER A 9 2.69 -12.33 0.91
CA SER A 9 2.99 -12.21 -0.52
C SER A 9 4.09 -13.20 -0.89
N ASP A 10 4.31 -13.48 -2.18
CA ASP A 10 5.36 -14.40 -2.64
C ASP A 10 6.74 -14.02 -2.09
N ASN A 11 7.06 -12.72 -2.09
CA ASN A 11 8.31 -12.20 -1.54
C ASN A 11 8.42 -12.39 -0.03
N ARG A 12 7.31 -12.25 0.70
CA ARG A 12 7.30 -12.38 2.17
C ARG A 12 7.29 -13.84 2.63
N LEU A 13 6.70 -14.74 1.85
CA LEU A 13 6.73 -16.20 2.10
C LEU A 13 8.15 -16.77 2.05
N ALA A 14 9.05 -16.16 1.25
CA ALA A 14 10.46 -16.53 1.24
C ALA A 14 11.21 -16.10 2.53
N GLN A 15 10.68 -15.12 3.27
CA GLN A 15 11.32 -14.53 4.44
C GLN A 15 10.76 -15.06 5.77
N ALA A 16 9.48 -15.45 5.78
CA ALA A 16 8.79 -15.91 6.99
C ALA A 16 7.68 -16.93 6.68
N LYS A 17 7.37 -17.77 7.68
CA LYS A 17 6.22 -18.68 7.63
C LYS A 17 4.96 -17.95 8.13
N PHE A 18 3.88 -18.05 7.35
CA PHE A 18 2.57 -17.51 7.70
C PHE A 18 1.66 -18.63 8.19
N SER A 19 0.76 -18.32 9.14
CA SER A 19 -0.29 -19.24 9.57
C SER A 19 -1.42 -19.29 8.54
N HIS A 20 -2.42 -20.12 8.80
CA HIS A 20 -3.72 -19.97 8.13
C HIS A 20 -4.26 -18.55 8.33
N PRO A 21 -4.82 -17.92 7.28
CA PRO A 21 -5.39 -16.59 7.38
C PRO A 21 -6.58 -16.61 8.35
N TYR A 22 -6.67 -15.56 9.16
CA TYR A 22 -7.77 -15.38 10.12
C TYR A 22 -8.66 -14.17 9.78
N LEU A 23 -8.25 -13.34 8.81
CA LEU A 23 -8.98 -12.18 8.34
C LEU A 23 -8.61 -11.90 6.87
N GLU A 24 -9.63 -11.69 6.04
CA GLU A 24 -9.46 -11.23 4.67
C GLU A 24 -9.64 -9.72 4.60
N VAL A 25 -8.75 -9.03 3.89
CA VAL A 25 -8.76 -7.58 3.72
C VAL A 25 -8.52 -7.22 2.27
N THR A 26 -9.16 -6.15 1.82
CA THR A 26 -8.98 -5.60 0.48
C THR A 26 -8.25 -4.26 0.58
N PRO A 27 -7.06 -4.11 -0.03
CA PRO A 27 -6.37 -2.83 -0.12
C PRO A 27 -7.21 -1.79 -0.85
N GLN A 28 -7.28 -0.58 -0.31
CA GLN A 28 -8.08 0.52 -0.87
C GLN A 28 -7.23 1.79 -1.03
N ILE A 29 -7.50 2.53 -2.11
CA ILE A 29 -6.91 3.86 -2.32
C ILE A 29 -7.74 4.89 -1.54
N ILE A 30 -7.07 5.64 -0.67
CA ILE A 30 -7.68 6.74 0.09
C ILE A 30 -7.34 8.06 -0.59
N TYR A 31 -8.33 8.93 -0.71
CA TYR A 31 -8.19 10.25 -1.33
C TYR A 31 -8.99 11.30 -0.55
N ARG A 32 -8.64 12.58 -0.71
CA ARG A 32 -9.31 13.69 -0.03
C ARG A 32 -10.63 14.06 -0.70
N ASN A 33 -11.68 14.23 0.10
CA ASN A 33 -12.93 14.77 -0.41
C ASN A 33 -12.73 16.20 -0.97
N GLY A 34 -13.31 16.49 -2.13
CA GLY A 34 -13.11 17.74 -2.88
C GLY A 34 -11.98 17.68 -3.91
N GLN A 35 -11.18 16.60 -3.96
CA GLN A 35 -10.27 16.33 -5.07
C GLN A 35 -10.83 15.28 -6.03
N SER A 36 -10.31 15.24 -7.26
CA SER A 36 -10.70 14.26 -8.28
C SER A 36 -10.46 12.84 -7.76
N ARG A 37 -11.54 12.07 -7.64
CA ARG A 37 -11.52 10.68 -7.18
C ARG A 37 -10.80 9.80 -8.22
N PRO A 38 -9.70 9.13 -7.88
CA PRO A 38 -9.12 8.13 -8.74
C PRO A 38 -10.06 6.91 -8.80
N THR A 39 -10.29 6.40 -10.00
CA THR A 39 -11.18 5.25 -10.25
C THR A 39 -10.45 4.08 -10.90
N THR A 40 -9.30 4.37 -11.51
CA THR A 40 -8.43 3.39 -12.16
C THR A 40 -7.00 3.54 -11.66
N ALA A 41 -6.17 2.52 -11.90
CA ALA A 41 -4.74 2.57 -11.61
C ALA A 41 -4.02 3.71 -12.36
N ALA A 42 -4.45 4.03 -13.58
CA ALA A 42 -3.87 5.12 -14.36
C ALA A 42 -4.09 6.50 -13.71
N ASP A 43 -5.18 6.68 -12.97
CA ASP A 43 -5.50 7.95 -12.28
C ASP A 43 -4.53 8.26 -11.12
N LEU A 44 -3.70 7.29 -10.73
CA LEU A 44 -2.64 7.45 -9.72
C LEU A 44 -1.38 8.14 -10.27
N VAL A 45 -1.23 8.19 -11.59
CA VAL A 45 -0.09 8.85 -12.24
C VAL A 45 -0.10 10.34 -11.90
N GLY A 46 1.06 10.85 -11.45
CA GLY A 46 1.21 12.25 -11.04
C GLY A 46 0.49 12.65 -9.75
N LYS A 47 -0.03 11.69 -8.97
CA LYS A 47 -0.53 11.94 -7.61
C LYS A 47 0.61 11.78 -6.59
N ARG A 48 0.51 12.50 -5.47
CA ARG A 48 1.38 12.27 -4.31
C ARG A 48 0.79 11.14 -3.47
N ILE A 49 1.48 10.02 -3.41
CA ILE A 49 1.07 8.83 -2.69
C ILE A 49 2.12 8.52 -1.64
N THR A 50 1.70 8.30 -0.40
CA THR A 50 2.59 7.89 0.69
C THR A 50 2.10 6.59 1.29
N VAL A 51 3.01 5.63 1.43
CA VAL A 51 2.74 4.32 2.03
C VAL A 51 3.79 3.97 3.08
N LEU A 52 3.47 2.99 3.91
CA LEU A 52 4.42 2.45 4.88
C LEU A 52 5.53 1.68 4.18
N LYS A 53 6.78 1.97 4.55
CA LYS A 53 7.96 1.30 4.02
C LYS A 53 7.94 -0.19 4.33
N GLY A 54 8.24 -1.01 3.33
CA GLY A 54 8.25 -2.48 3.49
C GLY A 54 6.88 -3.10 3.78
N SER A 55 5.79 -2.37 3.54
CA SER A 55 4.43 -2.90 3.65
C SER A 55 4.00 -3.63 2.38
N SER A 56 2.98 -4.49 2.48
CA SER A 56 2.37 -5.12 1.30
C SER A 56 1.83 -4.09 0.30
N HIS A 57 1.42 -2.91 0.77
CA HIS A 57 0.95 -1.81 -0.09
C HIS A 57 2.08 -1.23 -0.95
N ALA A 58 3.31 -1.16 -0.41
CA ALA A 58 4.48 -0.73 -1.17
C ALA A 58 4.83 -1.74 -2.27
N GLU A 59 4.76 -3.05 -1.98
CA GLU A 59 4.94 -4.10 -2.99
C GLU A 59 3.89 -4.01 -4.10
N GLN A 60 2.63 -3.76 -3.76
CA GLN A 60 1.56 -3.58 -4.74
C GLN A 60 1.76 -2.36 -5.64
N LEU A 61 2.18 -1.22 -5.07
CA LEU A 61 2.50 -0.02 -5.86
C LEU A 61 3.74 -0.20 -6.72
N ALA A 62 4.75 -0.94 -6.24
CA ALA A 62 5.94 -1.27 -7.02
C ALA A 62 5.57 -2.11 -8.26
N GLU A 63 4.68 -3.08 -8.12
CA GLU A 63 4.18 -3.87 -9.25
C GLU A 63 3.33 -3.02 -10.21
N LEU A 64 2.47 -2.16 -9.66
CA LEU A 64 1.64 -1.26 -10.46
C LEU A 64 2.47 -0.25 -11.26
N LYS A 65 3.58 0.23 -10.69
CA LYS A 65 4.53 1.13 -11.35
C LYS A 65 5.19 0.50 -12.58
N LYS A 66 5.38 -0.83 -12.60
CA LYS A 66 5.88 -1.53 -13.81
C LYS A 66 4.90 -1.38 -14.98
N GLN A 67 3.60 -1.35 -14.71
CA GLN A 67 2.55 -1.17 -15.71
C GLN A 67 2.32 0.32 -16.04
N TYR A 68 2.46 1.19 -15.04
CA TYR A 68 2.26 2.64 -15.14
C TYR A 68 3.49 3.40 -14.62
N PRO A 69 4.53 3.60 -15.44
CA PRO A 69 5.80 4.17 -14.99
C PRO A 69 5.72 5.59 -14.40
N GLY A 70 4.65 6.33 -14.70
CA GLY A 70 4.39 7.66 -14.15
C GLY A 70 3.82 7.67 -12.73
N ILE A 71 3.61 6.51 -12.10
CA ILE A 71 3.26 6.43 -10.68
C ILE A 71 4.50 6.74 -9.84
N GLU A 72 4.38 7.77 -9.02
CA GLU A 72 5.36 8.15 -8.01
C GLU A 72 4.74 7.97 -6.62
N TYR A 73 5.48 7.34 -5.72
CA TYR A 73 5.05 7.12 -4.35
C TYR A 73 6.26 7.19 -3.41
N ASP A 74 6.03 7.68 -2.20
CA ASP A 74 7.02 7.73 -1.12
C ASP A 74 6.74 6.65 -0.08
N GLU A 75 7.82 6.08 0.45
CA GLU A 75 7.79 5.10 1.53
C GLU A 75 8.32 5.75 2.81
N SER A 76 7.50 5.74 3.86
CA SER A 76 7.89 6.26 5.18
C SER A 76 7.94 5.15 6.22
N ASP A 77 9.01 5.15 7.03
CA ASP A 77 9.19 4.29 8.21
C ASP A 77 8.96 5.02 9.55
N ALA A 78 8.61 6.32 9.50
CA ALA A 78 8.42 7.17 10.66
C ALA A 78 6.95 7.46 10.99
N VAL A 79 6.01 6.88 10.23
CA VAL A 79 4.56 7.16 10.34
C VAL A 79 3.79 5.86 10.47
N GLU A 80 2.63 5.91 11.13
CA GLU A 80 1.69 4.79 11.21
C GLU A 80 0.51 5.00 10.25
N VAL A 81 -0.33 3.97 10.06
CA VAL A 81 -1.51 4.06 9.17
C VAL A 81 -2.43 5.23 9.53
N VAL A 82 -2.57 5.54 10.83
CA VAL A 82 -3.38 6.67 11.30
C VAL A 82 -2.84 8.01 10.85
N ASP A 83 -1.51 8.15 10.73
CA ASP A 83 -0.87 9.38 10.28
C ASP A 83 -1.07 9.55 8.77
N LEU A 84 -0.99 8.46 8.01
CA LEU A 84 -1.29 8.48 6.57
C LEU A 84 -2.71 8.96 6.31
N LEU A 85 -3.69 8.51 7.09
CA LEU A 85 -5.09 8.96 6.98
C LEU A 85 -5.29 10.45 7.33
N ARG A 86 -4.42 11.03 8.16
CA ARG A 86 -4.45 12.48 8.49
C ARG A 86 -3.80 13.35 7.43
N MET A 87 -2.88 12.80 6.63
CA MET A 87 -2.19 13.54 5.58
C MET A 87 -3.05 13.77 4.32
N VAL A 88 -4.13 12.99 4.15
CA VAL A 88 -5.01 13.06 2.97
C VAL A 88 -5.99 14.23 3.08
#